data_AF-A0A7C6P7Q6-F1
#
_entry.id   AF-A0A7C6P7Q6-F1
#
_cell.length_a   1.000
_cell.length_b   1.000
_cell.length_c   1.000
_cell.angle_alpha   90.00
_cell.angle_beta   90.00
_cell.angle_gamma   90.00
#
_symmetry.space_group_name_H-M   'P 1'
#
loop_
_entity.id
_entity.type
_entity.pdbx_description
1 polymer ?
#
loop_
_entity_poly.entity_id
_entity_poly.type
_entity_poly.pdbx_seq_one_letter_code
_entity_poly.pdbx_strand_id
1 'polypeptide(L)'
;MRKEIWILLILAVVLAVFISPFASEFPDGLERVGIDYGFMDNEKELIESPIPDYAVPGITNEKVATSVAGIIGTLLTLAIAYGIGSLVRNRSETGSELRNQRISGK
;
A
#
# COMPACT_ATOMS: atom_id res chain seq x y z
N MET A 1 9.09 18.12 -5.85
CA MET A 1 9.15 16.98 -4.89
C MET A 1 10.60 16.65 -4.63
N ARG A 2 10.95 16.24 -3.41
CA ARG A 2 12.32 15.88 -3.02
C ARG A 2 12.79 14.64 -3.79
N LYS A 3 14.03 14.64 -4.29
CA LYS A 3 14.61 13.54 -5.10
C LYS A 3 14.65 12.21 -4.35
N GLU A 4 14.74 12.28 -3.02
CA GLU A 4 14.78 11.14 -2.11
C GLU A 4 13.47 10.35 -2.16
N ILE A 5 12.33 11.02 -2.36
CA ILE A 5 11.01 10.38 -2.44
C ILE A 5 10.95 9.47 -3.68
N TRP A 6 11.47 9.93 -4.80
CA TRP A 6 11.52 9.14 -6.04
C TRP A 6 12.44 7.93 -5.92
N ILE A 7 13.58 8.08 -5.24
CA ILE A 7 14.51 6.97 -4.99
C ILE A 7 13.83 5.88 -4.15
N LEU A 8 13.18 6.26 -3.04
CA LEU A 8 12.48 5.31 -2.18
C LEU A 8 11.30 4.63 -2.90
N LEU A 9 10.62 5.36 -3.79
CA LEU A 9 9.52 4.82 -4.58
C LEU A 9 10.00 3.77 -5.59
N ILE A 10 11.07 4.07 -6.32
CA ILE A 10 11.69 3.11 -7.25
C ILE A 10 12.13 1.87 -6.47
N LEU A 11 12.77 2.06 -5.31
CA LEU A 11 13.19 0.96 -4.46
C LEU A 11 12.00 0.09 -4.02
N ALA A 12 10.90 0.70 -3.56
CA ALA A 12 9.71 -0.04 -3.14
C ALA A 12 9.11 -0.88 -4.29
N VAL A 13 9.02 -0.32 -5.49
CA VAL A 13 8.52 -1.04 -6.68
C VAL A 13 9.48 -2.18 -7.06
N VAL A 14 10.79 -1.94 -7.02
CA VAL A 14 11.79 -3.00 -7.30
C VAL A 14 11.66 -4.14 -6.30
N LEU A 15 11.52 -3.85 -5.01
CA LEU A 15 11.31 -4.88 -3.98
C LEU A 15 10.01 -5.66 -4.22
N ALA A 16 8.91 -4.95 -4.51
CA ALA A 16 7.61 -5.56 -4.80
C ALA A 16 7.66 -6.47 -6.03
N VAL A 17 8.40 -6.12 -7.08
CA VAL A 17 8.48 -6.92 -8.31
C VAL A 17 9.44 -8.09 -8.18
N PHE A 18 10.66 -7.83 -7.68
CA PHE A 18 11.77 -8.78 -7.79
C PHE A 18 12.01 -9.59 -6.52
N ILE A 19 11.63 -9.09 -5.34
CA ILE A 19 11.88 -9.78 -4.07
C ILE A 19 10.62 -10.48 -3.56
N SER A 20 9.45 -9.86 -3.68
CA SER A 20 8.18 -10.46 -3.19
C SER A 20 7.88 -11.87 -3.73
N PRO A 21 8.20 -12.26 -4.98
CA PRO A 21 7.88 -13.60 -5.49
C PRO A 21 8.72 -14.72 -4.87
N PHE A 22 9.73 -14.35 -4.09
CA PHE A 22 10.56 -15.27 -3.32
C PHE A 22 10.17 -15.27 -1.84
N ALA A 23 9.00 -14.72 -1.49
CA ALA A 23 8.43 -14.87 -0.16
C ALA A 23 8.19 -16.35 0.16
N SER A 24 8.28 -16.69 1.44
CA SER A 24 8.08 -18.04 1.95
C SER A 24 6.64 -18.50 1.74
N GLU A 25 6.47 -19.72 1.24
CA GLU A 25 5.17 -20.39 1.11
C GLU A 25 4.76 -21.12 2.42
N PHE A 26 5.62 -21.15 3.43
CA PHE A 26 5.31 -21.79 4.72
C PHE A 26 4.29 -21.00 5.54
N PRO A 27 3.40 -21.71 6.27
CA PRO A 27 2.40 -21.06 7.11
C PRO A 27 3.09 -20.22 8.19
N ASP A 28 2.54 -19.03 8.42
CA ASP A 28 3.04 -18.16 9.47
C ASP A 28 2.67 -18.70 10.87
N GLY A 29 3.11 -18.01 11.93
CA GLY A 29 2.85 -18.48 13.29
C GLY A 29 1.36 -18.54 13.65
N LEU A 30 0.53 -17.68 13.06
CA LEU A 30 -0.91 -17.66 13.32
C LEU A 30 -1.61 -18.78 12.57
N GLU A 31 -1.32 -18.91 11.28
CA GLU A 31 -1.83 -19.96 10.42
C GLU A 31 -1.41 -21.34 10.93
N ARG A 32 -0.15 -21.49 11.37
CA ARG A 32 0.36 -22.75 11.92
C ARG A 32 -0.41 -23.19 13.16
N VAL A 33 -0.68 -22.28 14.10
CA VAL A 33 -1.52 -22.57 15.27
C VAL A 33 -2.96 -22.87 14.83
N GLY A 34 -3.47 -22.16 13.83
CA GLY A 34 -4.77 -22.42 13.24
C GLY A 34 -4.89 -23.85 12.69
N ILE A 35 -3.87 -24.32 11.98
CA ILE A 35 -3.78 -25.68 11.44
C ILE A 35 -3.65 -26.70 12.59
N ASP A 36 -2.71 -26.49 13.51
CA ASP A 36 -2.39 -27.45 14.58
C ASP A 36 -3.59 -27.70 15.52
N TYR A 37 -4.45 -26.69 15.72
CA TYR A 37 -5.65 -26.79 16.56
C TYR A 37 -6.98 -26.86 15.77
N GLY A 38 -6.94 -26.91 14.44
CA GLY A 38 -8.14 -27.07 13.59
C GLY A 38 -9.06 -25.84 13.53
N PHE A 39 -8.54 -24.63 13.73
CA PHE A 39 -9.30 -23.38 13.64
C PHE A 39 -9.43 -22.83 12.23
N MET A 40 -8.60 -23.28 11.28
CA MET A 40 -8.63 -22.85 9.86
C MET A 40 -10.03 -22.96 9.25
N ASP A 41 -10.76 -24.05 9.49
CA ASP A 41 -12.09 -24.28 8.92
C ASP A 41 -13.17 -23.30 9.45
N ASN A 42 -12.87 -22.58 10.54
CA ASN A 42 -13.75 -21.57 11.11
C ASN A 42 -13.37 -20.15 10.68
N GLU A 43 -12.37 -20.01 9.80
CA GLU A 43 -12.01 -18.73 9.22
C GLU A 43 -13.19 -18.17 8.43
N LYS A 44 -13.60 -16.95 8.79
CA LYS A 44 -14.67 -16.23 8.12
C LYS A 44 -14.15 -14.87 7.75
N GLU A 45 -14.01 -14.64 6.45
CA GLU A 45 -13.80 -13.29 5.94
C GLU A 45 -15.06 -12.46 6.18
N LEU A 46 -14.91 -11.34 6.90
CA LEU A 46 -16.00 -10.38 7.09
C LEU A 46 -16.29 -9.61 5.80
N ILE A 47 -15.27 -9.44 4.96
CA ILE A 47 -15.30 -8.76 3.67
C ILE A 47 -14.40 -9.59 2.75
N GLU A 48 -14.95 -10.04 1.61
CA GLU A 48 -14.17 -10.77 0.62
C GLU A 48 -13.01 -9.91 0.11
N SER A 49 -11.80 -10.45 0.21
CA SER A 49 -10.61 -9.77 -0.32
C SER A 49 -10.64 -9.78 -1.86
N PRO A 50 -10.33 -8.66 -2.54
CA PRO A 50 -10.26 -8.62 -4.00
C PRO A 50 -9.06 -9.38 -4.58
N ILE A 51 -8.01 -9.62 -3.78
CA ILE A 51 -6.81 -10.38 -4.17
C ILE A 51 -6.39 -11.25 -2.97
N PRO A 52 -7.14 -12.32 -2.66
CA PRO A 52 -6.81 -13.23 -1.56
C PRO A 52 -5.49 -13.93 -1.85
N ASP A 53 -4.65 -14.12 -0.82
CA ASP A 53 -3.35 -14.77 -0.91
C ASP A 53 -2.42 -14.24 -2.02
N TYR A 54 -2.59 -12.96 -2.40
CA TYR A 54 -1.88 -12.34 -3.53
C TYR A 54 -2.15 -13.02 -4.89
N ALA A 55 -3.19 -13.86 -4.96
CA ALA A 55 -3.65 -14.54 -6.16
C ALA A 55 -4.49 -13.60 -7.04
N VAL A 56 -3.84 -12.98 -8.01
CA VAL A 56 -4.50 -12.10 -8.98
C VAL A 56 -5.36 -12.92 -9.94
N PRO A 57 -6.69 -12.67 -10.02
CA PRO A 57 -7.57 -13.42 -10.91
C PRO A 57 -7.10 -13.38 -12.37
N GLY A 58 -6.98 -14.55 -13.00
CA GLY A 58 -6.52 -14.69 -14.38
C GLY A 58 -5.01 -14.88 -14.56
N ILE A 59 -4.21 -14.83 -13.47
CA ILE A 59 -2.78 -15.18 -13.50
C ILE A 59 -2.59 -16.54 -12.84
N THR A 60 -2.13 -17.52 -13.60
CA THR A 60 -1.91 -18.90 -13.11
C THR A 60 -0.58 -19.10 -12.40
N ASN A 61 0.39 -18.24 -12.65
CA ASN A 61 1.71 -18.32 -12.04
C ASN A 61 1.72 -17.50 -10.74
N GLU A 62 1.77 -18.18 -9.60
CA GLU A 62 1.74 -17.57 -8.25
C GLU A 62 2.80 -16.48 -8.08
N LYS A 63 4.04 -16.72 -8.53
CA LYS A 63 5.13 -15.74 -8.42
C LYS A 63 4.81 -14.45 -9.18
N VAL A 64 4.26 -14.60 -10.38
CA VAL A 64 3.84 -13.45 -11.20
C VAL A 64 2.63 -12.75 -10.58
N ALA A 65 1.67 -13.51 -10.05
CA ALA A 65 0.52 -12.98 -9.35
C ALA A 65 0.94 -12.14 -8.14
N THR A 66 1.86 -12.64 -7.31
CA THR A 66 2.43 -11.94 -6.15
C THR A 66 3.17 -10.66 -6.56
N SER A 67 4.00 -10.68 -7.61
CA SER A 67 4.61 -9.44 -8.13
C SER A 67 3.57 -8.40 -8.51
N VAL A 68 2.52 -8.82 -9.24
CA VAL A 68 1.47 -7.93 -9.75
C VAL A 68 0.65 -7.36 -8.59
N ALA A 69 0.26 -8.20 -7.63
CA ALA A 69 -0.44 -7.76 -6.42
C ALA A 69 0.41 -6.72 -5.65
N GLY A 70 1.71 -6.96 -5.52
CA GLY A 70 2.66 -6.02 -4.90
C GLY A 70 2.74 -4.67 -5.62
N ILE A 71 2.79 -4.66 -6.96
CA ILE A 71 2.75 -3.42 -7.75
C ILE A 71 1.44 -2.67 -7.49
N ILE A 72 0.30 -3.35 -7.61
CA ILE A 72 -1.02 -2.75 -7.45
C ILE A 72 -1.17 -2.12 -6.06
N GLY A 73 -0.84 -2.87 -5.00
CA GLY A 73 -0.93 -2.39 -3.63
C GLY A 73 0.01 -1.20 -3.36
N THR A 74 1.22 -1.24 -3.88
CA THR A 74 2.20 -0.14 -3.72
C THR A 74 1.70 1.14 -4.40
N LEU A 75 1.23 1.04 -5.65
CA LEU A 75 0.72 2.20 -6.39
C LEU A 75 -0.56 2.76 -5.76
N LEU A 76 -1.46 1.90 -5.30
CA LEU A 76 -2.69 2.31 -4.63
C LEU A 76 -2.39 3.07 -3.33
N THR A 77 -1.51 2.54 -2.50
CA THR A 77 -1.10 3.18 -1.24
C THR A 77 -0.50 4.56 -1.50
N LEU A 78 0.35 4.68 -2.51
CA LEU A 78 0.95 5.95 -2.92
C LEU A 78 -0.08 6.95 -3.44
N ALA A 79 -1.03 6.51 -4.25
CA ALA A 79 -2.10 7.35 -4.75
C ALA A 79 -2.94 7.92 -3.60
N ILE A 80 -3.28 7.09 -2.60
CA ILE A 80 -4.02 7.50 -1.41
C ILE A 80 -3.19 8.49 -0.58
N ALA A 81 -1.93 8.16 -0.27
CA ALA A 81 -1.05 9.02 0.52
C ALA A 81 -0.83 10.39 -0.14
N TYR A 82 -0.59 10.40 -1.46
CA TYR A 82 -0.46 11.62 -2.24
C TYR A 82 -1.77 12.43 -2.27
N GLY A 83 -2.91 11.77 -2.44
CA GLY A 83 -4.23 12.39 -2.41
C GLY A 83 -4.51 13.09 -1.08
N ILE A 84 -4.26 12.40 0.04
CA ILE A 84 -4.41 12.98 1.39
C ILE A 84 -3.44 14.16 1.57
N GLY A 85 -2.16 13.98 1.22
CA GLY A 85 -1.15 15.02 1.33
C GLY A 85 -1.50 16.29 0.53
N SER A 86 -2.02 16.12 -0.68
CA SER A 86 -2.50 17.21 -1.53
C SER A 86 -3.68 17.95 -0.90
N LEU A 87 -4.66 17.21 -0.36
CA LEU A 87 -5.84 17.79 0.28
C LEU A 87 -5.48 18.62 1.53
N VAL A 88 -4.51 18.14 2.31
CA VAL A 88 -4.04 18.85 3.52
C VAL A 88 -3.21 20.09 3.17
N ARG A 89 -2.42 20.04 2.09
CA ARG A 89 -1.56 21.16 1.65
C ARG A 89 -2.35 22.42 1.30
N ASN A 90 -3.57 22.30 0.81
CA ASN A 90 -4.40 23.45 0.42
C ASN A 90 -4.85 24.34 1.59
N ARG A 91 -4.57 23.97 2.86
CA ARG A 91 -4.90 24.82 4.02
C ARG A 91 -3.84 25.86 4.38
N SER A 92 -2.60 25.74 3.87
CA SER A 92 -1.52 26.67 4.23
C SER A 92 -1.51 27.98 3.43
N GLU A 93 -2.08 28.00 2.22
CA GLU A 93 -2.02 29.18 1.35
C GLU A 93 -3.05 30.25 1.77
N THR A 94 -4.27 29.84 2.13
CA THR A 94 -5.32 30.74 2.64
C THR A 94 -4.90 31.49 3.92
N GLY A 95 -4.11 30.84 4.79
CA GLY A 95 -3.60 31.48 6.01
C GLY A 95 -2.49 32.50 5.77
N SER A 96 -1.71 32.36 4.69
CA SER A 96 -0.68 33.33 4.32
C SER A 96 -1.24 34.57 3.62
N GLU A 97 -2.28 34.43 2.79
CA GLU A 97 -2.91 35.57 2.11
C GLU A 97 -3.66 36.49 3.10
N LEU A 98 -4.42 35.91 4.05
CA LEU A 98 -5.11 36.68 5.09
C LEU A 98 -4.12 37.42 6.01
N ARG A 99 -2.96 36.83 6.29
CA ARG A 99 -1.90 37.47 7.09
C ARG A 99 -1.25 38.62 6.33
N ASN A 100 -1.00 38.47 5.03
CA ASN A 100 -0.34 39.50 4.23
C ASN A 100 -1.25 40.71 3.97
N GLN A 101 -2.55 40.48 3.74
CA GLN A 101 -3.54 41.57 3.62
C GLN A 101 -3.67 42.40 4.90
N ARG A 102 -3.57 41.76 6.08
CA ARG A 102 -3.61 42.46 7.37
C ARG A 102 -2.39 43.36 7.62
N ILE A 103 -1.24 43.03 7.03
CA ILE A 103 0.01 43.80 7.17
C ILE A 103 0.06 44.95 6.17
N SER A 104 -0.54 44.79 4.98
CA SER A 104 -0.55 45.83 3.93
C SER A 104 -1.66 46.88 4.11
N GLY A 105 -2.67 46.62 4.94
CA GLY A 105 -3.77 47.56 5.23
C GLY A 105 -3.49 48.55 6.37
N LYS A 106 -2.22 48.72 6.76
CA LYS A 106 -1.77 49.60 7.84
C LYS A 106 -0.67 50.52 7.32
#